data_AF-A0A920JN95-F1
#
_entry.id   AF-A0A920JN95-F1
#
_cell.length_a   1.000
_cell.length_b   1.000
_cell.length_c   1.000
_cell.angle_alpha   90.00
_cell.angle_beta   90.00
_cell.angle_gamma   90.00
#
_symmetry.space_group_name_H-M   'P 1'
#
loop_
_entity.id
_entity.type
_entity.pdbx_description
1 polymer ?
#
loop_
_entity_poly.entity_id
_entity_poly.type
_entity_poly.pdbx_seq_one_letter_code
_entity_poly.pdbx_strand_id
1 'polypeptide(L)' 'MFYPFFVGYMVVWNVTPALHTPLMSVTNAVSSIIIIGALTQISSDSIISVVLASVAIFIAR' A
#
# COMPACT_ATOMS: atom_id res chain seq x y z
N MET A 1 10.95 12.20 -11.61
CA MET A 1 9.65 11.96 -10.98
C MET A 1 9.07 10.57 -11.27
N PHE A 2 9.24 9.97 -12.45
CA PHE A 2 8.68 8.63 -12.80
C PHE A 2 9.57 7.40 -12.50
N TYR A 3 10.80 7.60 -12.03
CA TYR A 3 11.79 6.53 -11.81
C TYR A 3 11.27 5.29 -11.05
N PRO A 4 10.53 5.42 -9.92
CA PRO A 4 10.07 4.24 -9.16
C PRO A 4 9.06 3.38 -9.92
N PHE A 5 8.22 3.97 -10.78
CA PHE A 5 7.29 3.21 -11.62
C PHE A 5 8.04 2.37 -12.66
N PHE A 6 9.08 2.94 -13.26
CA PHE A 6 9.90 2.24 -14.26
C PHE A 6 10.69 1.09 -13.63
N VAL A 7 11.31 1.33 -12.46
CA VAL A 7 12.01 0.30 -11.69
C VAL A 7 11.06 -0.82 -11.26
N GLY A 8 9.88 -0.49 -10.74
CA GLY A 8 8.89 -1.50 -10.34
C GLY A 8 8.43 -2.39 -11.50
N TYR A 9 8.21 -1.79 -12.67
CA TYR A 9 7.88 -2.55 -13.88
C TYR A 9 9.01 -3.48 -14.31
N MET A 10 10.27 -3.00 -14.35
CA MET A 10 11.42 -3.82 -14.70
C MET A 10 11.67 -4.99 -13.72
N VAL A 11 11.33 -4.82 -12.44
CA VAL A 11 11.51 -5.85 -11.40
C VAL A 11 10.45 -6.95 -11.47
N VAL A 12 9.23 -6.63 -11.90
CA VAL A 12 8.12 -7.60 -12.01
C VAL A 12 8.09 -8.28 -13.38
N TRP A 13 8.72 -7.69 -14.39
CA TRP A 13 8.76 -8.23 -15.74
C TRP A 13 9.59 -9.51 -15.79
N ASN A 14 8.94 -10.65 -16.09
CA ASN A 14 9.54 -11.98 -16.22
C ASN A 14 9.90 -12.71 -14.90
N VAL A 15 9.00 -12.66 -13.90
CA VAL A 15 9.10 -13.54 -12.73
C VAL A 15 8.86 -15.01 -13.11
N THR A 16 9.55 -15.94 -12.44
CA THR A 16 9.34 -17.38 -12.72
C THR A 16 7.91 -17.81 -12.33
N PRO A 17 7.31 -18.80 -13.01
CA PRO A 17 5.91 -19.20 -12.76
C PRO A 17 5.60 -19.59 -11.32
N ALA A 18 6.56 -20.20 -10.61
CA ALA A 18 6.44 -20.57 -9.21
C ALA A 18 6.27 -19.35 -8.26
N LEU A 19 6.63 -18.15 -8.73
CA LEU A 19 6.57 -16.93 -7.93
C LEU A 19 5.30 -16.11 -8.11
N HIS A 20 4.37 -16.42 -9.03
CA HIS A 20 3.17 -15.61 -9.18
C HIS A 20 2.29 -15.57 -7.92
N THR A 21 2.13 -16.71 -7.24
CA THR A 21 1.40 -16.81 -5.97
C THR A 21 2.11 -16.11 -4.80
N PRO A 22 3.41 -16.31 -4.53
CA PRO A 22 4.09 -15.55 -3.48
C PRO A 22 4.27 -14.07 -3.85
N LEU A 23 4.38 -13.70 -5.13
CA LEU A 23 4.43 -12.29 -5.56
C LEU A 23 3.10 -11.58 -5.31
N MET A 24 1.97 -12.27 -5.51
CA MET A 24 0.66 -11.75 -5.11
C MET A 24 0.57 -11.53 -3.60
N SER A 25 1.17 -12.42 -2.80
CA SER A 25 1.26 -12.24 -1.34
C SER A 25 2.14 -11.03 -0.96
N VAL A 26 3.30 -10.86 -1.59
CA VAL A 26 4.20 -9.74 -1.33
C VAL A 26 3.56 -8.41 -1.74
N THR A 27 2.88 -8.34 -2.88
CA THR A 27 2.17 -7.12 -3.30
C THR A 27 0.99 -6.78 -2.38
N ASN A 28 0.30 -7.78 -1.84
CA ASN A 28 -0.71 -7.58 -0.79
C ASN A 28 -0.08 -7.04 0.50
N ALA A 29 1.05 -7.63 0.95
CA ALA A 29 1.78 -7.15 2.12
C ALA A 29 2.30 -5.71 1.97
N VAL A 30 2.77 -5.31 0.78
CA VAL A 30 3.24 -3.94 0.52
C VAL A 30 2.07 -2.93 0.53
N SER A 31 0.86 -3.34 0.13
CA SER A 31 -0.32 -2.45 0.12
C SER A 31 -0.72 -1.95 1.51
N SER A 32 -0.30 -2.64 2.58
CA SER A 32 -0.53 -2.25 3.98
C SER A 32 0.10 -0.90 4.37
N ILE A 33 0.97 -0.32 3.53
CA ILE A 33 1.54 1.02 3.74
C ILE A 33 0.48 2.13 3.88
N ILE A 34 -0.75 1.88 3.43
CA ILE A 34 -1.91 2.77 3.62
C ILE A 34 -2.12 3.10 5.11
N ILE A 35 -1.79 2.18 6.04
CA ILE A 35 -1.88 2.40 7.49
C ILE A 35 -1.02 3.59 7.91
N ILE A 36 0.18 3.72 7.36
CA ILE A 36 1.10 4.82 7.69
C ILE A 36 0.45 6.16 7.31
N GLY A 37 -0.12 6.25 6.10
CA GLY A 37 -0.84 7.44 5.66
C GLY A 37 -2.03 7.78 6.56
N ALA A 38 -2.82 6.78 6.95
CA ALA A 38 -3.97 6.98 7.83
C ALA A 38 -3.56 7.42 9.25
N LEU A 39 -2.48 6.86 9.81
CA LEU A 39 -1.95 7.28 11.12
C LEU A 39 -1.52 8.74 11.13
N THR A 40 -0.98 9.27 10.02
CA THR A 40 -0.64 10.71 9.97
C THR A 40 -1.87 11.61 10.03
N GLN A 41 -3.03 11.12 9.58
CA GLN A 41 -4.28 11.87 9.54
C GLN A 41 -5.09 11.76 10.84
N ILE A 42 -4.71 10.88 11.77
CA ILE A 42 -5.41 10.70 13.05
C ILE A 42 -5.30 11.94 13.95
N SER A 43 -4.23 12.72 13.79
CA SER A 43 -3.96 13.94 14.59
C SER A 43 -4.48 15.21 13.92
N SER A 44 -5.28 15.09 12.86
CA SER A 44 -5.86 16.24 12.15
C SER A 44 -7.00 16.87 12.94
N ASP A 45 -7.12 18.20 12.88
CA ASP A 45 -8.18 18.97 13.56
C ASP A 45 -9.58 18.71 12.98
N SER A 46 -9.67 18.19 11.75
CA SER A 46 -10.96 17.96 11.11
C SER A 46 -11.55 16.60 11.51
N ILE A 47 -12.76 16.61 12.07
CA ILE A 47 -13.45 15.38 12.48
C ILE A 47 -13.63 14.41 11.30
N ILE A 48 -13.81 14.95 10.09
CA ILE A 48 -14.01 14.18 8.86
C ILE A 48 -12.75 13.40 8.50
N SER A 49 -11.57 14.00 8.56
CA SER A 49 -10.32 13.30 8.26
C SER A 49 -10.00 12.24 9.31
N VAL A 50 -10.31 12.47 10.58
CA VAL A 50 -10.10 11.49 11.65
C VAL A 50 -11.01 10.26 11.47
N VAL A 51 -12.27 10.47 11.08
CA VAL A 51 -13.21 9.37 10.78
C VAL A 51 -12.78 8.60 9.53
N LEU A 52 -12.35 9.28 8.47
CA LEU A 52 -11.84 8.62 7.27
C LEU A 52 -10.55 7.83 7.57
N ALA A 53 -9.67 8.37 8.40
CA ALA A 53 -8.45 7.70 8.83
C ALA A 53 -8.73 6.44 9.66
N SER A 54 -9.68 6.49 10.59
CA SER A 54 -10.04 5.31 11.40
C SER A 54 -10.67 4.20 10.56
N VAL A 55 -11.51 4.54 9.59
CA VAL A 55 -12.06 3.58 8.61
C VAL A 55 -10.95 3.00 7.72
N ALA A 56 -10.01 3.83 7.26
CA ALA A 56 -8.88 3.39 6.45
C ALA A 56 -7.96 2.40 7.21
N ILE A 57 -7.72 2.63 8.51
CA ILE A 57 -6.96 1.70 9.36
C ILE A 57 -7.71 0.37 9.51
N PHE A 58 -9.03 0.40 9.67
CA PHE A 58 -9.85 -0.80 9.85
C PHE A 58 -9.90 -1.70 8.61
N ILE A 59 -9.86 -1.12 7.42
CA ILE A 59 -9.97 -1.85 6.13
C ILE A 59 -8.61 -2.35 5.62
N ALA A 60 -7.51 -1.83 6.16
CA ALA A 60 -6.17 -2.22 5.73
C ALA A 60 -5.99 -3.75 5.79
N ARG A 61 -5.41 -4.29 4.71
CA ARG A 61 -5.21 -5.72 4.48
C ARG A 61 -3.86 -6.22 4.96
#